data_AF-A0A356FSK8-F1
#
_entry.id   AF-A0A356FSK8-F1
#
_cell.length_a   1.000
_cell.length_b   1.000
_cell.length_c   1.000
_cell.angle_alpha   90.00
_cell.angle_beta   90.00
_cell.angle_gamma   90.00
#
_symmetry.space_group_name_H-M   'P 1'
#
loop_
_entity.id
_entity.type
_entity.pdbx_description
1 polymer ?
#
loop_
_entity_poly.entity_id
_entity_poly.type
_entity_poly.pdbx_seq_one_letter_code
_entity_poly.pdbx_strand_id
1 'polypeptide(L)'
;MKKAKIRGAILFELITVVIIIALLVAMAVPAYQKVRITSQNKAITKNLRMIAKFADHYFLQQGVDTVAVADLVGPDKPIQSLNVVAGETYPITVYSHDNQLVATGGALGDISIDF
;
A
#
# COMPACT_ATOMS: atom_id res chain seq x y z
N MET A 1 -24.95 -52.95 13.71
CA MET A 1 -24.76 -52.26 12.41
C MET A 1 -25.13 -50.76 12.38
N LYS A 2 -25.99 -50.20 13.26
CA LYS A 2 -26.36 -48.75 13.22
C LYS A 2 -25.20 -47.75 13.48
N LYS A 3 -24.22 -48.08 14.32
CA LYS A 3 -23.10 -47.18 14.65
C LYS A 3 -22.16 -46.91 13.47
N ALA A 4 -21.97 -47.86 12.56
CA ALA A 4 -21.13 -47.69 11.37
C ALA A 4 -21.75 -46.71 10.36
N LYS A 5 -23.08 -46.76 10.18
CA LYS A 5 -23.82 -45.82 9.32
C LYS A 5 -23.72 -44.37 9.80
N ILE A 6 -23.80 -44.14 11.12
CA ILE A 6 -23.65 -42.80 11.71
C ILE A 6 -22.22 -42.28 11.57
N ARG A 7 -21.21 -43.13 11.82
CA ARG A 7 -19.81 -42.76 11.64
C ARG A 7 -19.47 -42.40 10.19
N GLY A 8 -20.00 -43.15 9.21
CA GLY A 8 -19.83 -42.84 7.80
C GLY A 8 -20.50 -41.53 7.38
N ALA A 9 -21.68 -41.22 7.92
CA ALA A 9 -22.38 -39.96 7.66
C ALA A 9 -21.61 -38.75 8.22
N ILE A 10 -21.12 -38.83 9.46
CA ILE A 10 -20.32 -37.75 10.08
C ILE A 10 -19.01 -37.53 9.32
N LEU A 11 -18.37 -38.61 8.87
CA LEU A 11 -17.13 -38.51 8.10
C LEU A 11 -17.35 -37.81 6.75
N PHE A 12 -18.43 -38.16 6.03
CA PHE A 12 -18.77 -37.53 4.75
C PHE A 12 -19.10 -36.04 4.89
N GLU A 13 -19.87 -35.69 5.92
CA GLU A 13 -20.25 -34.31 6.22
C GLU A 13 -19.00 -33.45 6.48
N LEU A 14 -18.10 -33.92 7.34
CA LEU A 14 -16.84 -33.22 7.63
C LEU A 14 -15.94 -33.08 6.40
N ILE A 15 -15.82 -34.13 5.57
CA ILE A 15 -15.01 -34.06 4.34
C ILE A 15 -15.54 -33.00 3.38
N THR A 16 -16.87 -32.94 3.20
CA THR A 16 -17.48 -31.97 2.29
C THR A 16 -17.26 -30.53 2.77
N VAL A 17 -17.41 -30.28 4.07
CA VAL A 17 -17.15 -28.98 4.67
C VAL A 17 -15.68 -28.56 4.48
N VAL A 18 -14.73 -29.46 4.73
CA VAL A 18 -13.30 -29.19 4.54
C VAL A 18 -12.98 -28.87 3.08
N ILE A 19 -13.57 -29.59 2.12
CA ILE A 19 -13.39 -29.32 0.68
C ILE A 19 -13.90 -27.93 0.31
N ILE A 20 -15.12 -27.56 0.75
CA ILE A 20 -15.69 -26.24 0.44
C ILE A 20 -14.82 -25.13 1.05
N ILE A 21 -14.38 -25.27 2.30
CA ILE A 21 -13.50 -24.30 2.94
C ILE A 21 -12.17 -24.19 2.18
N ALA A 22 -11.57 -25.31 1.78
CA ALA A 22 -10.32 -25.31 1.02
C ALA A 22 -10.48 -24.58 -0.33
N LEU A 23 -11.59 -24.79 -1.04
CA LEU A 23 -11.90 -24.10 -2.30
C LEU A 23 -12.11 -22.59 -2.08
N LEU A 24 -12.86 -22.21 -1.04
CA LEU A 24 -13.08 -20.80 -0.70
C LEU A 24 -11.76 -20.09 -0.36
N VAL A 25 -10.92 -20.71 0.47
CA VAL A 25 -9.61 -20.17 0.85
C VAL A 25 -8.70 -20.04 -0.38
N ALA A 26 -8.69 -21.04 -1.26
CA ALA A 26 -7.90 -21.01 -2.49
C ALA A 26 -8.24 -19.81 -3.39
N MET A 27 -9.51 -19.38 -3.43
CA MET A 27 -9.93 -18.19 -4.17
C MET A 27 -9.71 -16.88 -3.39
N ALA A 28 -9.90 -16.90 -2.08
CA ALA A 28 -9.86 -15.71 -1.25
C ALA A 28 -8.44 -15.15 -1.05
N VAL A 29 -7.46 -16.01 -0.79
CA VAL A 29 -6.05 -15.60 -0.54
C VAL A 29 -5.46 -14.74 -1.67
N PRO A 30 -5.49 -15.14 -2.96
CA PRO A 30 -4.91 -14.33 -4.03
C PRO A 30 -5.68 -13.02 -4.25
N ALA A 31 -7.01 -13.01 -4.06
CA ALA A 31 -7.81 -11.79 -4.16
C ALA A 31 -7.43 -10.79 -3.04
N TYR A 32 -7.28 -11.25 -1.81
CA TYR A 32 -6.84 -10.40 -0.69
C TYR A 32 -5.43 -9.85 -0.89
N GLN A 33 -4.50 -10.67 -1.39
CA GLN A 33 -3.15 -10.21 -1.72
C GLN A 33 -3.19 -9.08 -2.75
N LYS A 34 -3.97 -9.24 -3.84
CA LYS A 34 -4.13 -8.22 -4.88
C LYS A 34 -4.72 -6.91 -4.35
N VAL A 35 -5.77 -6.98 -3.53
CA VAL A 35 -6.41 -5.80 -2.92
C VAL A 35 -5.43 -5.08 -2.00
N ARG A 36 -4.69 -5.82 -1.15
CA ARG A 36 -3.71 -5.22 -0.25
C ARG A 36 -2.63 -4.47 -1.01
N ILE A 37 -2.01 -5.09 -2.01
CA ILE A 37 -0.95 -4.48 -2.82
C ILE A 37 -1.47 -3.24 -3.55
N THR A 38 -2.67 -3.32 -4.14
CA THR A 38 -3.28 -2.19 -4.85
C THR A 38 -3.55 -1.02 -3.91
N SER A 39 -4.03 -1.29 -2.69
CA SER A 39 -4.26 -0.27 -1.67
C SER A 39 -2.96 0.37 -1.18
N GLN A 40 -1.91 -0.44 -0.98
CA GLN A 40 -0.58 0.06 -0.63
C GLN A 40 -0.05 1.00 -1.71
N ASN A 41 -0.09 0.59 -2.99
CA ASN A 41 0.36 1.43 -4.09
C ASN A 41 -0.40 2.76 -4.17
N LYS A 42 -1.73 2.72 -4.03
CA LYS A 42 -2.54 3.95 -4.01
C LYS A 42 -2.17 4.88 -2.87
N ALA A 43 -1.86 4.34 -1.69
CA ALA A 43 -1.42 5.13 -0.55
C ALA A 43 -0.03 5.75 -0.81
N ILE A 44 0.91 5.00 -1.40
CA ILE A 44 2.24 5.51 -1.77
C ILE A 44 2.11 6.64 -2.81
N THR A 45 1.36 6.43 -3.89
CA THR A 45 1.09 7.45 -4.90
C THR A 45 0.42 8.70 -4.27
N LYS A 46 -0.52 8.51 -3.34
CA LYS A 46 -1.14 9.62 -2.62
C LYS A 46 -0.12 10.41 -1.81
N ASN A 47 0.78 9.73 -1.09
CA ASN A 47 1.82 10.37 -0.31
C ASN A 47 2.80 11.16 -1.20
N LEU A 48 3.25 10.58 -2.32
CA LEU A 48 4.06 11.28 -3.31
C LEU A 48 3.35 12.53 -3.84
N ARG A 49 2.06 12.43 -4.20
CA ARG A 49 1.27 13.60 -4.69
C ARG A 49 1.12 14.68 -3.63
N MET A 50 1.04 14.29 -2.36
CA MET A 50 0.99 15.23 -1.26
C MET A 50 2.32 15.97 -1.11
N ILE A 51 3.44 15.25 -1.15
CA ILE A 51 4.78 15.84 -1.15
C ILE A 51 4.92 16.83 -2.32
N ALA A 52 4.58 16.40 -3.54
CA ALA A 52 4.60 17.24 -4.73
C ALA A 52 3.84 18.55 -4.53
N LYS A 53 2.56 18.46 -4.15
CA LYS A 53 1.71 19.64 -3.94
C LYS A 53 2.30 20.63 -2.94
N PHE A 54 2.86 20.15 -1.83
CA PHE A 54 3.43 21.02 -0.81
C PHE A 54 4.82 21.54 -1.19
N ALA A 55 5.59 20.78 -1.98
CA ALA A 55 6.84 21.24 -2.56
C ALA A 55 6.59 22.40 -3.53
N ASP A 56 5.63 22.26 -4.46
CA ASP A 56 5.25 23.34 -5.40
C ASP A 56 4.83 24.60 -4.67
N HIS A 57 4.00 24.43 -3.64
CA HIS A 57 3.57 25.55 -2.81
C HIS A 57 4.76 26.20 -2.09
N TYR A 58 5.73 25.42 -1.60
CA TYR A 58 6.94 25.95 -0.98
C TYR A 58 7.80 26.74 -1.97
N PHE A 59 7.98 26.22 -3.19
CA PHE A 59 8.72 26.91 -4.27
C PHE A 59 8.09 28.26 -4.61
N LEU A 60 6.75 28.30 -4.72
CA LEU A 60 6.02 29.54 -4.99
C LEU A 60 6.11 30.55 -3.85
N GLN A 61 6.16 30.09 -2.60
CA GLN A 61 6.22 30.97 -1.42
C GLN A 61 7.62 31.53 -1.16
N GLN A 62 8.64 30.69 -1.31
CA GLN A 62 10.01 31.03 -0.93
C GLN A 62 10.87 31.47 -2.12
N GLY A 63 10.39 31.25 -3.36
CA GLY A 63 11.14 31.57 -4.58
C GLY A 63 12.40 30.71 -4.76
N VAL A 64 12.44 29.55 -4.10
CA VAL A 64 13.53 28.57 -4.23
C VAL A 64 13.11 27.40 -5.12
N ASP A 65 14.10 26.68 -5.64
CA ASP A 65 13.94 25.53 -6.53
C ASP A 65 14.21 24.19 -5.84
N THR A 66 14.47 24.21 -4.53
CA THR A 66 14.79 23.00 -3.75
C THR A 66 14.13 23.02 -2.38
N VAL A 67 13.66 21.85 -1.93
CA VAL A 67 13.07 21.66 -0.61
C VAL A 67 13.41 20.28 -0.07
N ALA A 68 13.82 20.21 1.19
CA ALA A 68 13.95 18.94 1.89
C ALA A 68 12.56 18.43 2.29
N VAL A 69 12.28 17.15 2.05
CA VAL A 69 11.00 16.54 2.47
C VAL A 69 10.87 16.58 4.00
N ALA A 70 11.99 16.57 4.71
CA ALA A 70 12.01 16.83 6.15
C ALA A 70 11.33 18.16 6.51
N ASP A 71 11.39 19.21 5.67
CA ASP A 71 10.76 20.53 5.89
C ASP A 71 9.29 20.60 5.49
N LEU A 72 8.81 19.59 4.78
CA LEU A 72 7.40 19.44 4.45
C LEU A 72 6.66 18.51 5.42
N VAL A 73 7.38 17.59 6.08
CA VAL A 73 6.79 16.49 6.87
C VAL A 73 7.18 16.57 8.36
N GLY A 74 6.19 16.63 9.25
CA GLY A 74 6.38 16.65 10.70
C GLY A 74 5.19 17.27 11.46
N PRO A 75 5.19 17.23 12.80
CA PRO A 75 4.06 17.63 13.64
C PRO A 75 3.55 19.07 13.38
N ASP A 76 4.48 19.99 13.10
CA ASP A 76 4.19 21.42 12.85
C ASP A 76 4.41 21.82 11.38
N LYS A 77 4.42 20.84 10.47
CA LYS A 77 4.69 21.03 9.05
C LYS A 77 3.42 20.79 8.22
N PRO A 78 3.38 21.23 6.94
CA PRO A 78 2.18 21.11 6.11
C PRO A 78 1.68 19.67 5.97
N ILE A 79 2.58 18.69 6.01
CA ILE A 79 2.28 17.27 6.07
C ILE A 79 2.55 16.78 7.50
N GLN A 80 1.49 16.52 8.28
CA GLN A 80 1.64 16.11 9.69
C GLN A 80 2.39 14.79 9.86
N SER A 81 2.17 13.83 8.96
CA SER A 81 2.89 12.57 8.91
C SER A 81 2.74 11.91 7.53
N LEU A 82 3.76 11.14 7.15
CA LEU A 82 3.68 10.21 6.02
C LEU A 82 3.48 8.80 6.56
N ASN A 83 2.39 8.16 6.14
CA ASN A 83 2.14 6.78 6.52
C ASN A 83 2.89 5.84 5.57
N VAL A 84 3.94 5.18 6.07
CA VAL A 84 4.69 4.16 5.32
C VAL A 84 3.91 2.84 5.37
N VAL A 85 3.48 2.34 4.21
CA VAL A 85 2.51 1.23 4.14
C VAL A 85 3.10 -0.10 3.65
N ALA A 86 4.26 -0.08 3.01
CA ALA A 86 4.91 -1.23 2.40
C ALA A 86 6.42 -1.28 2.63
N GLY A 87 6.97 -0.43 3.50
CA GLY A 87 8.43 -0.32 3.71
C GLY A 87 9.13 0.58 2.70
N GLU A 88 8.34 1.37 1.96
CA GLU A 88 8.86 2.29 0.96
C GLU A 88 9.62 3.48 1.57
N THR A 89 10.56 4.02 0.81
CA THR A 89 11.29 5.24 1.13
C THR A 89 10.92 6.34 0.15
N TYR A 90 10.62 7.53 0.67
CA TYR A 90 10.30 8.72 -0.12
C TYR A 90 11.56 9.53 -0.43
N PRO A 91 11.53 10.43 -1.45
CA PRO A 91 12.63 11.33 -1.73
C PRO A 91 13.04 12.13 -0.49
N ILE A 92 14.33 12.38 -0.33
CA ILE A 92 14.86 13.19 0.78
C ILE A 92 14.77 14.69 0.44
N THR A 93 14.98 15.00 -0.84
CA THR A 93 14.93 16.34 -1.42
C THR A 93 14.09 16.30 -2.69
N VAL A 94 13.40 17.40 -2.96
CA VAL A 94 12.63 17.61 -4.18
C VAL A 94 13.16 18.88 -4.86
N TYR A 95 13.36 18.82 -6.17
CA TYR A 95 13.75 19.95 -6.99
C TYR A 95 12.61 20.36 -7.91
N SER A 96 12.40 21.65 -8.11
CA SER A 96 11.31 22.18 -8.95
C SER A 96 11.41 21.81 -10.44
N HIS A 97 12.54 21.23 -10.85
CA HIS A 97 12.80 20.76 -12.20
C HIS A 97 12.85 19.23 -12.30
N ASP A 98 12.52 18.51 -11.22
CA ASP A 98 12.36 17.06 -11.26
C ASP A 98 11.15 16.73 -12.16
N ASN A 99 11.33 15.85 -13.14
CA ASN A 99 10.20 15.40 -13.97
C ASN A 99 9.31 14.37 -13.25
N GLN A 100 9.85 13.70 -12.23
CA GLN A 100 9.15 12.66 -11.49
C GLN A 100 9.61 12.58 -10.03
N LEU A 101 8.69 12.26 -9.13
CA LEU A 101 9.01 11.84 -7.76
C LEU A 101 8.84 10.34 -7.62
N VAL A 102 9.83 9.70 -7.01
CA VAL A 102 9.89 8.23 -6.90
C VAL A 102 9.92 7.81 -5.43
N ALA A 103 9.02 6.91 -5.05
CA ALA A 103 9.12 6.13 -3.82
C ALA A 103 9.78 4.78 -4.13
N THR A 104 10.86 4.45 -3.42
CA THR A 104 11.64 3.22 -3.65
C THR A 104 11.21 2.11 -2.70
N GLY A 105 11.19 0.85 -3.16
CA GLY A 105 11.02 -0.31 -2.27
C GLY A 105 9.56 -0.59 -1.83
N GLY A 106 8.58 -0.14 -2.60
CA GLY A 106 7.17 -0.48 -2.37
C GLY A 106 6.85 -1.95 -2.64
N ALA A 107 5.60 -2.36 -2.36
CA ALA A 107 5.15 -3.75 -2.51
C ALA A 107 5.25 -4.30 -3.94
N LEU A 108 5.24 -3.43 -4.95
CA LEU A 108 5.48 -3.78 -6.37
C LEU A 108 6.83 -3.26 -6.90
N GLY A 109 7.73 -2.82 -6.02
CA GLY A 109 8.94 -2.09 -6.39
C GLY A 109 8.71 -0.58 -6.39
N ASP A 110 9.41 0.11 -7.27
CA ASP A 110 9.44 1.57 -7.30
C ASP A 110 8.14 2.14 -7.89
N ILE A 111 7.64 3.20 -7.27
CA ILE A 111 6.42 3.89 -7.67
C ILE A 111 6.78 5.33 -7.95
N SER A 112 6.54 5.79 -9.18
CA SER A 112 6.75 7.17 -9.57
C SER A 112 5.43 7.90 -9.83
N ILE A 113 5.47 9.22 -9.66
CA ILE A 113 4.46 10.15 -10.18
C ILE A 113 5.16 11.19 -11.03
N ASP A 114 4.43 11.74 -12.00
CA ASP A 114 4.87 12.95 -12.69
C ASP A 114 4.83 14.13 -11.72
N PHE A 115 5.83 14.99 -11.82
CA PHE A 115 6.03 16.17 -11.00
C PHE A 115 6.16 17.40 -11.87
#